data_AF-A0A376G972-F1
#
_entry.id   AF-A0A376G972-F1
#
_cell.length_a   1.000
_cell.length_b   1.000
_cell.length_c   1.000
_cell.angle_alpha   90.00
_cell.angle_beta   90.00
_cell.angle_gamma   90.00
#
_symmetry.space_group_name_H-M   'P 1'
#
loop_
_entity.id
_entity.type
_entity.pdbx_description
1 polymer ?
#
loop_
_entity_poly.entity_id
_entity_poly.type
_entity_poly.pdbx_seq_one_letter_code
_entity_poly.pdbx_strand_id
1 'polypeptide(L)'
;MVLGSFVVTNAQTESETLNWLQENKPTLDHVNCQAYNLYGDYFEITDDYVKLYNDEKQYCKIYWKDVTKVTTEDNFFYLISNKKVDDKNVQLKMLITNTPARESFVNALRHMVDLKTTIAKSKLF
;
A
#
# COMPACT_ATOMS: atom_id res chain seq x y z
N MET A 1 16.46 5.06 43.27
CA MET A 1 15.90 5.84 42.15
C MET A 1 16.42 5.22 40.87
N VAL A 2 15.67 4.28 40.29
CA VAL A 2 16.06 3.63 39.03
C VAL A 2 15.44 4.48 37.93
N LEU A 3 16.31 5.07 37.11
CA LEU A 3 15.95 5.87 35.95
C LEU A 3 15.04 5.05 35.05
N GLY A 4 13.88 5.61 34.72
CA GLY A 4 12.88 4.97 33.87
C GLY A 4 13.52 4.48 32.58
N SER A 5 13.45 3.17 32.37
CA SER A 5 13.75 2.56 31.08
C SER A 5 12.84 3.18 30.04
N PHE A 6 13.41 4.02 29.17
CA PHE A 6 12.76 4.39 27.92
C PHE A 6 12.60 3.09 27.12
N VAL A 7 11.38 2.55 27.13
CA VAL A 7 10.98 1.58 26.11
C VAL A 7 10.94 2.40 24.83
N VAL A 8 12.01 2.36 24.05
CA VAL A 8 11.96 2.74 22.64
C VAL A 8 11.01 1.73 22.02
N THR A 9 9.75 2.12 21.86
CA THR A 9 8.82 1.41 20.98
C THR A 9 9.48 1.43 19.61
N ASN A 10 10.15 0.33 19.23
CA ASN A 10 10.77 0.26 17.91
C ASN A 10 9.65 0.49 16.89
N ALA A 11 9.78 1.56 16.11
CA ALA A 11 8.89 1.79 14.99
C ALA A 11 8.99 0.55 14.08
N GLN A 12 7.84 0.03 13.65
CA GLN A 12 7.78 -1.16 12.80
C GLN A 12 8.65 -0.96 11.55
N THR A 13 9.54 -1.93 11.29
CA THR A 13 10.48 -1.91 10.17
C THR A 13 9.76 -2.16 8.84
N GLU A 14 10.43 -1.84 7.73
CA GLU A 14 9.91 -2.08 6.37
C GLU A 14 9.53 -3.55 6.14
N SER A 15 10.38 -4.49 6.56
CA SER A 15 10.12 -5.91 6.44
C SER A 15 8.93 -6.36 7.31
N GLU A 16 8.80 -5.85 8.53
CA GLU A 16 7.66 -6.16 9.40
C GLU A 16 6.36 -5.61 8.81
N THR A 17 6.38 -4.41 8.23
CA THR A 17 5.20 -3.82 7.57
C THR A 17 4.83 -4.58 6.30
N LEU A 18 5.81 -4.97 5.49
CA LEU A 18 5.59 -5.77 4.29
C LEU A 18 4.99 -7.14 4.63
N ASN A 19 5.56 -7.84 5.62
CA ASN A 19 5.04 -9.14 6.06
C ASN A 19 3.58 -9.01 6.53
N TRP A 20 3.28 -8.01 7.36
CA TRP A 20 1.92 -7.76 7.82
C TRP A 20 0.97 -7.50 6.65
N LEU A 21 1.36 -6.67 5.67
CA LEU A 21 0.56 -6.41 4.46
C LEU A 21 0.31 -7.68 3.64
N GLN A 22 1.32 -8.54 3.49
CA GLN A 22 1.20 -9.81 2.77
C GLN A 22 0.30 -10.82 3.49
N GLU A 23 0.35 -10.88 4.81
CA GLU A 23 -0.51 -11.75 5.63
C GLU A 23 -1.97 -11.27 5.64
N ASN A 24 -2.18 -9.95 5.60
CA ASN A 24 -3.51 -9.35 5.71
C ASN A 24 -4.15 -9.03 4.36
N LYS A 25 -3.45 -9.14 3.23
CA LYS A 25 -4.05 -8.94 1.89
C LYS A 25 -5.26 -9.85 1.59
N PRO A 26 -5.43 -11.07 2.16
CA PRO A 26 -6.64 -11.86 1.96
C PRO A 26 -7.91 -11.24 2.57
N THR A 27 -7.77 -10.21 3.42
CA THR A 27 -8.92 -9.44 3.95
C THR A 27 -9.52 -8.47 2.94
N LEU A 28 -8.84 -8.25 1.81
CA LEU A 28 -9.34 -7.43 0.71
C LEU A 28 -10.48 -8.16 0.01
N ASP A 29 -11.67 -7.56 0.03
CA ASP A 29 -12.83 -8.11 -0.67
C ASP A 29 -12.64 -7.98 -2.19
N HIS A 30 -12.19 -6.81 -2.64
CA HIS A 30 -12.02 -6.50 -4.06
C HIS A 30 -10.87 -5.51 -4.28
N VAL A 31 -10.15 -5.70 -5.39
CA VAL A 31 -9.12 -4.77 -5.86
C VAL A 31 -9.33 -4.47 -7.34
N ASN A 32 -9.34 -3.19 -7.69
CA ASN A 32 -9.59 -2.69 -9.04
C ASN A 32 -8.50 -1.70 -9.46
N CYS A 33 -8.04 -1.83 -10.70
CA CYS A 33 -7.18 -0.87 -11.36
C CYS A 33 -8.03 0.16 -12.09
N GLN A 34 -8.12 1.38 -11.56
CA GLN A 34 -9.04 2.40 -12.05
C GLN A 34 -8.65 2.98 -13.42
N ALA A 35 -7.35 2.92 -13.78
CA ALA A 35 -6.89 3.37 -15.10
C ALA A 35 -7.55 2.58 -16.24
N TYR A 36 -7.86 1.30 -16.02
CA TYR A 36 -8.49 0.43 -17.01
C TYR A 36 -9.92 0.01 -16.62
N ASN A 37 -10.38 0.38 -15.43
CA ASN A 37 -11.62 -0.08 -14.81
C ASN A 37 -11.74 -1.63 -14.78
N LEU A 38 -10.63 -2.31 -14.45
CA LEU A 38 -10.56 -3.77 -14.44
C LEU A 38 -10.23 -4.30 -13.04
N TYR A 39 -10.89 -5.40 -12.68
CA TYR A 39 -10.59 -6.19 -11.49
C TYR A 39 -9.53 -7.23 -11.86
N GLY A 40 -8.60 -7.51 -10.95
CA GLY A 40 -7.64 -8.59 -11.11
C GLY A 40 -7.96 -9.74 -10.18
N ASP A 41 -7.63 -10.94 -10.62
CA ASP A 41 -7.81 -12.16 -9.83
C ASP A 41 -6.71 -12.30 -8.77
N TYR A 42 -5.54 -11.70 -9.03
CA TYR A 42 -4.38 -11.76 -8.15
C TYR A 42 -3.88 -10.39 -7.76
N PHE A 43 -3.63 -10.25 -6.46
CA PHE A 43 -3.04 -9.07 -5.85
C PHE A 43 -1.72 -9.43 -5.14
N GLU A 44 -0.66 -8.74 -5.53
CA GLU A 44 0.70 -8.97 -5.08
C GLU A 44 1.27 -7.70 -4.47
N ILE A 45 1.79 -7.82 -3.25
CA ILE A 45 2.51 -6.77 -2.54
C ILE A 45 3.94 -7.30 -2.33
N THR A 46 4.92 -6.59 -2.86
CA THR A 46 6.34 -6.90 -2.73
C THR A 46 7.07 -5.73 -2.11
N ASP A 47 8.37 -5.90 -1.87
CA ASP A 47 9.23 -4.82 -1.41
C ASP A 47 9.36 -3.66 -2.41
N ASP A 48 9.19 -3.93 -3.71
CA ASP A 48 9.37 -2.92 -4.77
C ASP A 48 8.06 -2.30 -5.26
N TYR A 49 7.00 -3.10 -5.28
CA TYR A 49 5.76 -2.72 -5.95
C TYR A 49 4.52 -3.42 -5.38
N VAL A 50 3.38 -2.84 -5.74
CA VAL A 50 2.05 -3.44 -5.66
C VAL A 50 1.54 -3.70 -7.07
N LYS A 51 0.99 -4.89 -7.32
CA LYS A 51 0.57 -5.32 -8.65
C LYS A 51 -0.78 -6.03 -8.60
N LEU A 52 -1.62 -5.71 -9.60
CA LEU A 52 -2.90 -6.34 -9.87
C LEU A 52 -2.85 -6.97 -11.27
N TYR A 53 -3.16 -8.25 -11.37
CA TYR A 53 -3.06 -9.03 -12.59
C TYR A 53 -4.05 -10.20 -12.59
N ASN A 54 -4.25 -10.82 -13.74
CA ASN A 54 -4.83 -12.15 -13.87
C ASN A 54 -3.85 -13.05 -14.65
N ASP A 55 -4.28 -14.26 -14.98
CA ASP A 55 -3.47 -15.23 -15.73
C ASP A 55 -3.06 -14.72 -17.13
N GLU A 56 -3.82 -13.80 -17.71
CA GLU A 56 -3.59 -13.31 -19.08
C GLU A 56 -2.75 -12.03 -19.14
N LYS A 57 -2.94 -11.11 -18.19
CA LYS A 57 -2.33 -9.78 -18.25
C LYS A 57 -2.17 -9.10 -16.90
N GLN A 58 -1.22 -8.16 -16.87
CA GLN A 58 -1.04 -7.22 -15.77
C GLN A 58 -1.90 -5.97 -16.00
N TYR A 59 -2.81 -5.69 -15.06
CA TYR A 59 -3.68 -4.51 -15.08
C TYR A 59 -2.98 -3.28 -14.52
N CYS A 60 -2.45 -3.41 -13.30
CA CYS A 60 -1.82 -2.31 -12.58
C CYS A 60 -0.51 -2.80 -11.98
N LYS A 61 0.54 -1.97 -12.07
CA LYS A 61 1.76 -2.13 -11.29
C LYS A 61 2.19 -0.74 -10.83
N ILE A 62 2.21 -0.55 -9.52
CA ILE A 62 2.58 0.70 -8.85
C ILE A 62 3.82 0.42 -8.01
N TYR A 63 4.93 1.07 -8.34
CA TYR A 63 6.12 1.02 -7.50
C TYR A 63 5.93 1.93 -6.28
N TRP A 64 6.46 1.54 -5.12
CA TRP A 64 6.31 2.35 -3.90
C TRP A 64 6.85 3.77 -4.05
N LYS A 65 7.99 3.92 -4.75
CA LYS A 65 8.60 5.22 -5.05
C LYS A 65 7.71 6.16 -5.88
N ASP A 66 6.73 5.60 -6.60
CA ASP A 66 5.82 6.34 -7.47
C ASP A 66 4.51 6.66 -6.76
N VAL A 67 4.28 6.14 -5.55
CA VAL A 67 3.08 6.42 -4.76
C VAL A 67 3.11 7.87 -4.28
N THR A 68 2.02 8.58 -4.52
CA THR A 68 1.83 9.97 -4.12
C THR A 68 0.96 10.11 -2.88
N LYS A 69 -0.04 9.23 -2.71
CA LYS A 69 -0.96 9.26 -1.58
C LYS A 69 -1.70 7.94 -1.39
N VAL A 70 -2.12 7.70 -0.15
CA VAL A 70 -3.11 6.69 0.25
C VAL A 70 -4.32 7.39 0.86
N THR A 71 -5.48 7.29 0.22
CA THR A 71 -6.71 7.98 0.66
C THR A 71 -7.86 7.00 0.87
N THR A 72 -8.84 7.39 1.67
CA THR A 72 -10.06 6.65 1.96
C THR A 72 -11.27 7.44 1.49
N GLU A 73 -12.29 6.76 0.96
CA GLU A 73 -13.58 7.33 0.56
C GLU A 73 -14.65 6.27 0.81
N ASP A 74 -15.62 6.57 1.67
CA ASP A 74 -16.66 5.63 2.10
C ASP A 74 -16.10 4.28 2.58
N ASN A 75 -16.41 3.21 1.84
CA ASN A 75 -15.94 1.85 2.11
C ASN A 75 -14.65 1.50 1.36
N PHE A 76 -14.16 2.40 0.52
CA PHE A 76 -13.00 2.18 -0.33
C PHE A 76 -11.78 2.92 0.17
N PHE A 77 -10.63 2.43 -0.27
CA PHE A 77 -9.38 3.14 -0.16
C PHE A 77 -8.57 2.99 -1.43
N TYR A 78 -7.68 3.95 -1.64
CA TYR A 78 -6.99 4.15 -2.89
C TYR A 78 -5.50 4.32 -2.66
N LEU A 79 -4.71 3.54 -3.39
CA LEU A 79 -3.27 3.74 -3.54
C LEU A 79 -3.02 4.45 -4.87
N ILE A 80 -2.57 5.69 -4.83
CA ILE A 80 -2.52 6.58 -6.01
C ILE A 80 -1.07 6.86 -6.36
N SER A 81 -0.69 6.57 -7.62
CA SER A 81 0.66 6.84 -8.14
C SER A 81 0.72 8.11 -8.98
N ASN A 82 1.94 8.61 -9.22
CA ASN A 82 2.22 9.71 -10.15
C ASN A 82 2.21 9.27 -11.63
N LYS A 83 2.17 7.96 -11.90
CA LYS A 83 2.13 7.41 -13.25
C LYS A 83 0.79 7.72 -13.89
N LYS A 84 0.79 8.17 -15.15
CA LYS A 84 -0.42 8.47 -15.90
C LYS A 84 -0.71 7.47 -17.01
N VAL A 85 -1.99 7.21 -17.24
CA VAL A 85 -2.55 6.51 -18.40
C VAL A 85 -3.80 7.31 -18.80
N ASP A 86 -3.89 7.73 -20.07
CA ASP A 86 -4.97 8.57 -20.59
C ASP A 86 -5.27 9.79 -19.69
N ASP A 87 -4.21 10.53 -19.34
CA ASP A 87 -4.20 11.71 -18.46
C ASP A 87 -4.68 11.48 -17.01
N LYS A 88 -5.01 10.25 -16.64
CA LYS A 88 -5.41 9.86 -15.28
C LYS A 88 -4.28 9.18 -14.54
N ASN A 89 -4.14 9.47 -13.26
CA ASN A 89 -3.21 8.74 -12.40
C ASN A 89 -3.61 7.27 -12.30
N VAL A 90 -2.62 6.38 -12.39
CA VAL A 90 -2.81 4.96 -12.10
C VAL A 90 -3.05 4.83 -10.60
N GLN A 91 -4.22 4.32 -10.25
CA GLN A 91 -4.63 4.10 -8.87
C GLN A 91 -5.29 2.73 -8.69
N LEU A 92 -5.01 2.10 -7.56
CA LEU A 92 -5.67 0.89 -7.11
C LEU A 92 -6.79 1.27 -6.14
N LYS A 93 -8.03 0.92 -6.48
CA LYS A 93 -9.20 1.03 -5.60
C LYS A 93 -9.40 -0.32 -4.90
N MET A 94 -9.46 -0.30 -3.59
CA MET A 94 -9.54 -1.49 -2.73
C MET A 94 -10.73 -1.38 -1.79
N LEU A 95 -11.33 -2.52 -1.45
CA LEU A 95 -12.46 -2.64 -0.51
C LEU A 95 -12.11 -3.60 0.61
N ILE A 96 -12.36 -3.17 1.84
CA ILE A 96 -12.45 -4.03 3.03
C ILE A 96 -13.73 -3.63 3.75
N THR A 97 -14.69 -4.55 3.84
CA THR A 97 -16.00 -4.35 4.48
C THR A 97 -15.91 -4.22 6.00
N ASN A 98 -14.91 -4.86 6.63
CA ASN A 98 -14.65 -4.72 8.05
C ASN A 98 -13.89 -3.40 8.37
N THR A 99 -14.58 -2.43 8.98
CA THR A 99 -14.00 -1.09 9.25
C THR A 99 -12.69 -1.11 10.06
N PRO A 100 -12.58 -1.80 11.21
CA PRO A 100 -11.31 -1.88 11.95
C PRO A 100 -10.14 -2.49 11.15
N ALA A 101 -10.40 -3.55 10.39
CA ALA A 101 -9.39 -4.16 9.53
C ALA A 101 -8.96 -3.22 8.41
N ARG A 102 -9.92 -2.50 7.81
CA ARG A 102 -9.66 -1.49 6.78
C ARG A 102 -8.73 -0.39 7.27
N GLU A 103 -8.99 0.17 8.46
CA GLU A 103 -8.16 1.23 9.03
C GLU A 103 -6.74 0.74 9.31
N SER A 104 -6.61 -0.46 9.86
CA SER A 104 -5.31 -1.09 10.10
C SER A 104 -4.54 -1.29 8.79
N PHE A 105 -5.22 -1.76 7.74
CA PHE A 105 -4.61 -1.99 6.43
C PHE A 105 -4.17 -0.69 5.74
N VAL A 106 -5.02 0.34 5.79
CA VAL A 106 -4.71 1.67 5.24
C VAL A 106 -3.52 2.29 5.97
N ASN A 107 -3.44 2.15 7.29
CA ASN A 107 -2.33 2.66 8.07
C ASN A 107 -1.02 1.92 7.77
N ALA A 108 -1.07 0.59 7.60
CA ALA A 108 0.09 -0.19 7.16
C ALA A 108 0.58 0.23 5.76
N LEU A 109 -0.34 0.48 4.82
CA LEU A 109 0.01 1.00 3.50
C LEU A 109 0.67 2.38 3.57
N ARG A 110 0.11 3.30 4.37
CA ARG A 110 0.69 4.65 4.58
C ARG A 110 2.09 4.55 5.16
N HIS A 111 2.26 3.73 6.21
CA HIS A 111 3.56 3.52 6.85
C HIS A 111 4.59 2.94 5.87
N MET A 112 4.21 1.98 5.03
CA MET A 112 5.08 1.44 3.97
C MET A 112 5.52 2.54 2.97
N VAL A 113 4.59 3.41 2.55
CA VAL A 113 4.90 4.55 1.68
C VAL A 113 5.84 5.54 2.35
N ASP A 114 5.63 5.84 3.62
CA ASP A 114 6.48 6.75 4.40
C ASP A 114 7.90 6.19 4.55
N LEU A 115 8.05 4.89 4.83
CA LEU A 115 9.34 4.22 4.90
C LEU A 115 10.08 4.29 3.54
N LYS A 116 9.40 3.92 2.46
CA LYS A 116 9.98 3.90 1.11
C LYS A 116 10.36 5.29 0.60
N THR A 117 9.61 6.33 0.96
CA THR A 117 9.89 7.71 0.56
C THR A 117 10.92 8.39 1.46
N THR A 118 10.98 8.04 2.76
CA THR A 118 11.98 8.57 3.69
C THR A 118 13.37 8.00 3.40
N ILE A 119 13.47 6.70 3.10
CA ILE A 119 14.73 6.08 2.67
C ILE A 119 15.20 6.64 1.33
N ALA A 120 14.30 6.92 0.39
CA ALA A 120 14.66 7.57 -0.87
C ALA A 120 15.29 8.96 -0.67
N LYS A 121 14.85 9.70 0.36
CA LYS A 121 15.43 10.99 0.73
C LYS A 121 16.77 10.87 1.45
N SER A 122 16.99 9.85 2.27
CA SER A 122 18.26 9.67 2.99
C SER A 122 19.41 9.19 2.10
N LYS A 123 19.13 8.55 0.96
CA LYS A 123 20.14 8.14 -0.03
C LYS A 123 20.64 9.27 -0.95
N LEU A 124 20.07 10.47 -0.83
CA LEU A 124 20.41 11.63 -1.66
C LEU A 124 21.36 12.63 -0.98
N PHE A 125 21.91 12.28 0.19
CA PHE A 125 22.87 13.11 0.94
C PHE A 125 24.17 12.34 1.20
#